data_AF-A0A847GBI1-F1
#
_entry.id   AF-A0A847GBI1-F1
#
_cell.length_a   1.000
_cell.length_b   1.000
_cell.length_c   1.000
_cell.angle_alpha   90.00
_cell.angle_beta   90.00
_cell.angle_gamma   90.00
#
_symmetry.space_group_name_H-M   'P 1'
#
loop_
_entity.id
_entity.type
_entity.pdbx_description
1 polymer ?
#
loop_
_entity_poly.entity_id
_entity_poly.type
_entity_poly.pdbx_seq_one_letter_code
_entity_poly.pdbx_strand_id
1 'polypeptide(L)'
;METNNETRAALLHMLRQLLKEMEIVSSQGSGYYTCVPFARRFNKLLALAAGLEGLSGTLLGTFDPLEESDPKDPADKTKALLGIRVEISQLIALLETPSGGAKP
;
A
#
# COMPACT_ATOMS: atom_id res chain seq x y z
N MET A 1 18.80 -12.52 7.11
CA MET A 1 18.74 -12.19 5.66
C MET A 1 17.62 -12.93 4.93
N GLU A 2 17.47 -14.26 5.07
CA GLU A 2 16.40 -15.03 4.40
C GLU A 2 14.99 -14.53 4.77
N THR A 3 14.72 -14.32 6.07
CA THR A 3 13.44 -13.84 6.59
C THR A 3 13.04 -12.44 6.09
N ASN A 4 14.01 -11.56 5.80
CA ASN A 4 13.74 -10.21 5.28
C ASN A 4 13.23 -10.26 3.84
N ASN A 5 13.81 -11.14 3.02
CA ASN A 5 13.37 -11.36 1.64
C ASN A 5 12.02 -12.06 1.58
N GLU A 6 11.77 -13.04 2.46
CA GLU A 6 10.46 -13.68 2.59
C GLU A 6 9.37 -12.68 3.02
N THR A 7 9.68 -11.82 4.00
CA THR A 7 8.77 -10.76 4.46
C THR A 7 8.49 -9.77 3.34
N ARG A 8 9.51 -9.35 2.58
CA ARG A 8 9.36 -8.48 1.42
C ARG A 8 8.47 -9.10 0.35
N ALA A 9 8.70 -10.37 0.02
CA ALA A 9 7.90 -11.09 -0.97
C ALA A 9 6.43 -11.22 -0.51
N ALA A 10 6.20 -11.53 0.76
CA ALA A 10 4.87 -11.57 1.35
C ALA A 10 4.17 -10.19 1.31
N LEU A 11 4.87 -9.11 1.66
CA LEU A 11 4.35 -7.74 1.59
C LEU A 11 3.95 -7.36 0.16
N LEU A 12 4.81 -7.62 -0.83
CA LEU A 12 4.49 -7.41 -2.24
C LEU A 12 3.24 -8.18 -2.65
N HIS A 13 3.12 -9.46 -2.27
CA HIS A 13 1.95 -10.26 -2.58
C HIS A 13 0.67 -9.67 -1.96
N MET A 14 0.74 -9.29 -0.68
CA MET A 14 -0.40 -8.72 0.04
C MET A 14 -0.85 -7.37 -0.51
N LEU A 15 0.09 -6.49 -0.89
CA LEU A 15 -0.21 -5.20 -1.51
C LEU A 15 -0.87 -5.37 -2.88
N ARG A 16 -0.42 -6.33 -3.70
CA ARG A 16 -1.07 -6.65 -4.98
C ARG A 16 -2.47 -7.22 -4.81
N GLN A 17 -2.68 -8.10 -3.83
CA GLN A 17 -4.02 -8.59 -3.50
C GLN A 17 -4.93 -7.44 -3.08
N LEU A 18 -4.42 -6.49 -2.27
CA LEU A 18 -5.18 -5.32 -1.87
C LEU A 18 -5.62 -4.46 -3.07
N LEU A 19 -4.74 -4.23 -4.04
CA LEU A 19 -5.10 -3.55 -5.29
C LEU A 19 -6.20 -4.29 -6.07
N LYS A 20 -6.08 -5.62 -6.17
CA LYS A 20 -7.07 -6.44 -6.87
C LYS A 20 -8.45 -6.34 -6.22
N GLU A 21 -8.52 -6.41 -4.89
CA GLU A 21 -9.77 -6.25 -4.14
C GLU A 21 -10.36 -4.85 -4.35
N MET A 22 -9.54 -3.80 -4.37
CA MET A 22 -9.99 -2.43 -4.67
C MET A 22 -10.61 -2.32 -6.06
N GLU A 23 -10.00 -2.94 -7.07
CA GLU A 23 -10.54 -2.96 -8.44
C GLU A 23 -11.90 -3.66 -8.49
N ILE A 24 -12.02 -4.83 -7.84
CA ILE A 24 -13.28 -5.58 -7.75
C ILE A 24 -14.40 -4.73 -7.14
N VAL A 25 -14.16 -4.11 -5.99
CA VAL A 25 -15.23 -3.35 -5.30
C VAL A 25 -15.54 -2.03 -6.00
N SER A 26 -14.54 -1.38 -6.61
CA SER A 26 -14.76 -0.13 -7.36
C SER A 26 -15.69 -0.34 -8.57
N SER A 27 -15.64 -1.52 -9.19
CA SER A 27 -16.48 -1.90 -10.33
C SER A 27 -17.98 -2.06 -9.96
N GLN A 28 -18.29 -2.26 -8.68
CA GLN A 28 -19.66 -2.43 -8.19
C GLN A 28 -20.37 -1.09 -7.94
N GLY A 29 -19.64 0.02 -7.90
CA GLY A 29 -20.16 1.35 -7.59
C GLY A 29 -19.99 1.76 -6.12
N SER A 30 -20.05 3.08 -5.87
CA SER A 30 -19.70 3.71 -4.58
C SER A 30 -20.57 3.29 -3.38
N GLY A 31 -21.78 2.76 -3.63
CA GLY A 31 -22.67 2.26 -2.61
C GLY A 31 -22.25 0.91 -1.98
N TYR A 32 -21.34 0.18 -2.62
CA TYR A 32 -21.03 -1.22 -2.26
C TYR A 32 -19.69 -1.41 -1.57
N TYR A 33 -18.89 -0.36 -1.43
CA TYR A 33 -17.58 -0.43 -0.78
C TYR A 33 -17.44 0.61 0.31
N THR A 34 -16.38 0.49 1.10
CA THR A 34 -15.96 1.52 2.05
C THR A 34 -14.45 1.67 1.94
N CYS A 35 -13.93 2.89 2.08
CA CYS A 35 -12.50 3.16 1.92
C CYS A 35 -11.69 2.77 3.17
N VAL A 36 -12.33 2.76 4.35
CA VAL A 36 -11.69 2.52 5.65
C VAL A 36 -10.88 1.22 5.72
N PRO A 37 -11.39 0.05 5.27
CA PRO A 37 -10.63 -1.20 5.33
C PRO A 37 -9.36 -1.17 4.48
N PHE A 38 -9.40 -0.48 3.34
CA PHE A 38 -8.24 -0.35 2.44
C PHE A 38 -7.18 0.56 3.03
N ALA A 39 -7.57 1.75 3.52
CA ALA A 39 -6.64 2.67 4.20
C ALA A 39 -6.00 2.02 5.43
N ARG A 40 -6.81 1.40 6.30
CA ARG A 40 -6.32 0.68 7.48
C ARG A 40 -5.36 -0.43 7.11
N ARG A 41 -5.68 -1.22 6.07
CA ARG A 41 -4.83 -2.33 5.66
C ARG A 41 -3.51 -1.84 5.07
N PHE A 42 -3.53 -0.79 4.25
CA PHE A 42 -2.34 -0.13 3.75
C PHE A 42 -1.44 0.34 4.91
N ASN A 43 -1.98 1.06 5.89
CA ASN A 43 -1.22 1.58 7.04
C ASN A 43 -0.47 0.46 7.81
N LYS A 44 -1.12 -0.70 7.99
CA LYS A 44 -0.48 -1.87 8.61
C LYS A 44 0.65 -2.45 7.77
N LEU A 45 0.50 -2.50 6.45
CA LEU A 45 1.54 -2.99 5.53
C LEU A 45 2.70 -2.00 5.42
N LEU A 46 2.42 -0.70 5.43
CA LEU A 46 3.44 0.36 5.48
C LEU A 46 4.28 0.26 6.75
N ALA A 47 3.64 0.08 7.92
CA ALA A 47 4.34 -0.11 9.18
C ALA A 47 5.27 -1.34 9.17
N LEU A 48 4.87 -2.43 8.51
CA LEU A 48 5.73 -3.61 8.32
C LEU A 48 6.88 -3.32 7.35
N ALA A 49 6.62 -2.59 6.26
CA ALA A 49 7.67 -2.18 5.32
C ALA A 49 8.75 -1.33 5.98
N ALA A 50 8.38 -0.52 6.99
CA ALA A 50 9.32 0.25 7.80
C ALA A 50 10.27 -0.59 8.67
N GLY A 51 9.93 -1.85 8.93
CA GLY A 51 10.81 -2.80 9.60
C GLY A 51 11.80 -3.52 8.68
N LEU A 52 11.72 -3.33 7.35
CA LEU A 52 12.60 -4.04 6.41
C LEU A 52 14.00 -3.42 6.36
N GLU A 53 15.01 -4.26 6.57
CA GLU A 53 16.41 -3.86 6.43
C GLU A 53 16.75 -3.55 4.97
N GLY A 54 17.54 -2.49 4.74
CA GLY A 54 18.02 -2.12 3.41
C GLY A 54 17.01 -1.40 2.53
N LEU A 55 15.81 -1.08 3.04
CA LEU A 55 14.89 -0.16 2.39
C LEU A 55 15.39 1.28 2.58
N SER A 56 15.41 2.07 1.50
CA SER A 56 15.86 3.47 1.58
C SER A 56 14.97 4.26 2.54
N GLY A 57 15.50 4.59 3.72
CA GLY A 57 14.78 5.38 4.73
C GLY A 57 14.31 6.74 4.20
N THR A 58 15.02 7.31 3.23
CA THR A 58 14.65 8.57 2.57
C THR A 58 13.39 8.44 1.71
N LEU A 59 13.27 7.35 0.93
CA LEU A 59 12.09 7.13 0.09
C LEU A 59 10.92 6.58 0.89
N LEU A 60 11.17 5.73 1.89
CA LEU A 60 10.10 5.27 2.76
C LEU A 60 9.53 6.43 3.60
N GLY A 61 10.36 7.40 3.99
CA GLY A 61 9.93 8.59 4.72
C GLY A 61 9.02 9.54 3.94
N THR A 62 8.76 9.30 2.64
CA THR A 62 7.77 10.07 1.86
C THR A 62 6.36 9.52 1.98
N PHE A 63 6.18 8.37 2.64
CA PHE A 63 4.87 7.77 2.86
C PHE A 63 4.33 8.18 4.22
N ASP A 64 3.08 8.67 4.22
CA ASP A 64 2.33 8.95 5.44
C ASP A 64 1.21 7.92 5.64
N PRO A 65 0.83 7.63 6.89
CA PRO A 65 -0.40 6.90 7.16
C PRO A 65 -1.60 7.61 6.54
N LEU A 66 -2.41 6.86 5.81
CA LEU A 66 -3.64 7.35 5.21
C LEU A 66 -4.72 7.56 6.27
N GLU A 67 -5.51 8.62 6.09
CA GLU A 67 -6.71 8.83 6.89
C GLU A 67 -7.72 7.69 6.64
N GLU A 68 -8.23 7.10 7.72
CA GLU A 68 -9.27 6.09 7.68
C GLU A 68 -10.65 6.76 7.55
N SER A 69 -10.96 7.35 6.39
CA SER A 69 -12.23 8.02 6.11
C SER A 69 -13.12 7.23 5.14
N ASP A 70 -14.44 7.43 5.25
CA ASP A 70 -15.44 6.88 4.33
C ASP A 70 -16.37 8.02 3.83
N PRO A 71 -15.96 8.75 2.78
CA PRO A 71 -16.77 9.82 2.24
C PRO A 71 -18.16 9.31 1.81
N LYS A 72 -19.18 10.15 2.04
CA LYS A 72 -20.57 9.83 1.65
C LYS A 72 -20.88 10.20 0.21
N ASP A 73 -20.24 11.25 -0.30
CA ASP A 73 -20.35 11.62 -1.71
C ASP A 73 -19.63 10.58 -2.61
N PRO A 74 -20.29 10.07 -3.66
CA PRO A 74 -19.69 9.10 -4.59
C PRO A 74 -18.38 9.56 -5.24
N ALA A 75 -18.28 10.84 -5.61
CA ALA A 75 -17.10 11.37 -6.27
C ALA A 75 -15.94 11.47 -5.28
N ASP A 76 -16.19 11.96 -4.07
CA ASP A 76 -15.17 12.04 -3.04
C ASP A 76 -14.72 10.66 -2.57
N LYS A 77 -15.63 9.69 -2.52
CA LYS A 77 -15.29 8.29 -2.22
C LYS A 77 -14.40 7.68 -3.28
N THR A 78 -14.67 7.97 -4.55
CA THR A 78 -13.82 7.55 -5.68
C THR A 78 -12.44 8.18 -5.60
N LYS A 79 -12.35 9.48 -5.27
CA LYS A 79 -11.06 10.17 -5.06
C LYS A 79 -10.27 9.57 -3.90
N ALA A 80 -10.93 9.28 -2.77
CA ALA A 80 -10.31 8.64 -1.62
C ALA A 80 -9.75 7.26 -1.99
N LEU A 81 -10.54 6.42 -2.69
CA LEU A 81 -10.09 5.12 -3.16
C LEU A 81 -8.93 5.22 -4.15
N LEU A 82 -8.95 6.20 -5.06
CA LEU A 82 -7.85 6.48 -5.98
C LEU A 82 -6.57 6.88 -5.24
N GLY A 83 -6.66 7.74 -4.23
CA GLY A 83 -5.52 8.13 -3.40
C GLY A 83 -4.87 6.93 -2.72
N ILE A 84 -5.69 6.05 -2.10
CA ILE A 84 -5.21 4.81 -1.50
C ILE A 84 -4.49 3.92 -2.55
N ARG A 85 -5.04 3.84 -3.77
CA ARG A 85 -4.48 3.01 -4.85
C ARG A 85 -3.10 3.52 -5.30
N VAL A 86 -2.92 4.84 -5.35
CA VAL A 86 -1.64 5.47 -5.68
C VAL A 86 -0.58 5.08 -4.64
N GLU A 87 -0.87 5.24 -3.34
CA GLU A 87 0.07 4.91 -2.27
C GLU A 87 0.46 3.43 -2.27
N ILE A 88 -0.50 2.51 -2.43
CA ILE A 88 -0.21 1.07 -2.52
C ILE A 88 0.70 0.79 -3.72
N SER A 89 0.44 1.42 -4.87
CA SER A 89 1.23 1.22 -6.09
C SER A 89 2.66 1.74 -5.93
N GLN A 90 2.84 2.89 -5.28
CA GLN A 90 4.16 3.45 -5.00
C GLN A 90 4.94 2.59 -4.00
N LEU A 91 4.28 2.07 -2.97
CA LEU A 91 4.94 1.17 -2.00
C LEU A 91 5.36 -0.14 -2.67
N ILE A 92 4.55 -0.70 -3.57
CA ILE A 92 4.94 -1.86 -4.39
C ILE A 92 6.19 -1.52 -5.20
N ALA A 93 6.20 -0.38 -5.92
CA ALA A 93 7.33 0.01 -6.75
C ALA A 93 8.62 0.13 -5.92
N LEU A 94 8.56 0.76 -4.74
CA LEU A 94 9.69 0.82 -3.81
C LEU A 94 10.15 -0.58 -3.37
N LEU A 95 9.21 -1.45 -3.02
CA LEU A 95 9.47 -2.84 -2.63
C LEU A 95 9.85 -3.76 -3.81
N GLU A 96 9.80 -3.30 -5.05
CA GLU A 96 10.31 -4.05 -6.21
C GLU A 96 11.74 -3.65 -6.54
N THR A 97 12.15 -2.42 -6.18
CA THR A 97 13.54 -1.98 -6.42
C THR A 97 14.51 -2.96 -5.76
N PRO A 98 15.49 -3.54 -6.46
CA PRO A 98 16.48 -4.36 -5.80
C PRO A 98 17.20 -3.50 -4.76
N SER A 99 17.31 -3.99 -3.52
CA SER A 99 18.07 -3.33 -2.47
C SER A 99 19.44 -3.01 -3.05
N GLY A 100 19.74 -1.73 -3.25
CA GLY A 100 21.00 -1.31 -3.87
C GLY A 100 22.12 -1.98 -3.10
N GLY A 101 22.83 -2.91 -3.75
CA GLY A 101 23.93 -3.62 -3.13
C GLY A 101 24.85 -2.58 -2.51
N ALA A 102 25.06 -2.67 -1.20
CA ALA A 102 26.20 -2.03 -0.57
C ALA A 102 27.41 -2.45 -1.42
N LYS A 103 27.99 -1.48 -2.12
CA LYS A 103 29.19 -1.69 -2.91
C LYS A 103 30.27 -2.22 -1.94
N PRO A 104 31.05 -3.23 -2.33
CA PRO A 104 32.06 -3.86 -1.46
C PRO A 104 33.07 -2.85 -0.92
#